data_AF-A0A1H3KHE9-F1
#
_entry.id   AF-A0A1H3KHE9-F1
#
_cell.length_a   1.000
_cell.length_b   1.000
_cell.length_c   1.000
_cell.angle_alpha   90.00
_cell.angle_beta   90.00
_cell.angle_gamma   90.00
#
_symmetry.space_group_name_H-M   'P 1'
#
loop_
_entity.id
_entity.type
_entity.pdbx_description
1 polymer ?
#
loop_
_entity_poly.entity_id
_entity_poly.type
_entity_poly.pdbx_seq_one_letter_code
_entity_poly.pdbx_strand_id
1 'polypeptide(L)' 'MEQMEWAKLSSVQKKVQLYLEQKKTLEAILERDEISKAQFDKSLGDCTVKMWMTGLVE' A
#
# COMPACT_ATOMS: atom_id res chain seq x y z
N MET A 1 -13.09 -13.64 -4.71
CA MET A 1 -12.46 -12.34 -4.42
C MET A 1 -13.53 -11.31 -4.64
N GLU A 2 -14.07 -10.76 -3.56
CA GLU A 2 -15.14 -9.76 -3.62
C GLU A 2 -14.56 -8.55 -4.35
N GLN A 3 -14.98 -8.33 -5.60
CA GLN A 3 -14.61 -7.15 -6.36
C GLN A 3 -15.29 -5.97 -5.66
N MET A 4 -14.64 -5.44 -4.63
CA MET A 4 -15.05 -4.22 -3.94
C MET A 4 -15.23 -3.18 -5.04
N GLU A 5 -16.49 -2.79 -5.29
CA GLU A 5 -16.80 -1.94 -6.44
C GLU A 5 -16.10 -0.60 -6.23
N TRP A 6 -14.92 -0.45 -6.82
CA TRP A 6 -14.12 0.77 -6.77
C TRP A 6 -14.99 1.97 -7.11
N ALA A 7 -15.96 1.82 -8.00
CA ALA A 7 -16.94 2.84 -8.34
C ALA A 7 -17.69 3.43 -7.12
N LYS A 8 -17.96 2.63 -6.08
CA LYS A 8 -18.70 3.03 -4.86
C LYS A 8 -17.82 3.67 -3.80
N LEU A 9 -16.49 3.55 -3.91
CA LEU A 9 -15.56 4.10 -2.93
C LEU A 9 -15.33 5.60 -3.16
N SER A 10 -15.32 6.36 -2.07
CA SER A 10 -14.82 7.73 -2.07
C SER A 10 -13.33 7.76 -2.45
N SER A 11 -12.86 8.88 -2.98
CA SER A 11 -11.45 9.09 -3.34
C SER A 11 -10.49 8.75 -2.19
N VAL A 12 -10.89 9.02 -0.94
CA VAL A 12 -10.08 8.65 0.25
C VAL A 12 -10.05 7.14 0.45
N GLN A 13 -11.19 6.46 0.36
CA GLN A 13 -11.27 5.00 0.51
C GLN A 13 -10.50 4.28 -0.60
N LYS A 14 -10.54 4.80 -1.84
CA LYS A 14 -9.73 4.29 -2.96
C LYS A 14 -8.24 4.38 -2.66
N LYS A 15 -7.77 5.51 -2.13
CA LYS A 15 -6.36 5.68 -1.74
C LYS A 15 -5.94 4.69 -0.66
N VAL A 16 -6.77 4.52 0.38
CA VAL A 16 -6.51 3.56 1.46
C VAL A 16 -6.46 2.13 0.91
N GLN A 17 -7.42 1.74 0.09
CA GLN A 17 -7.46 0.40 -0.51
C GLN A 17 -6.25 0.15 -1.41
N LEU A 18 -5.92 1.11 -2.28
CA LEU A 18 -4.75 1.03 -3.15
C LEU A 18 -3.44 0.91 -2.35
N TYR A 19 -3.32 1.65 -1.24
CA TYR A 19 -2.17 1.55 -0.36
C TYR A 19 -2.06 0.17 0.30
N LEU A 20 -3.17 -0.39 0.77
CA LEU A 20 -3.19 -1.74 1.35
C LEU A 20 -2.80 -2.80 0.33
N GLU A 21 -3.28 -2.69 -0.90
CA GLU A 21 -2.89 -3.60 -1.99
C GLU A 21 -1.41 -3.46 -2.33
N GLN A 22 -0.90 -2.24 -2.46
CA GLN A 22 0.52 -1.99 -2.73
C GLN A 22 1.42 -2.50 -1.60
N LYS A 23 1.02 -2.30 -0.34
CA LYS A 23 1.72 -2.87 0.82
C LYS A 23 1.78 -4.39 0.72
N LYS A 24 0.65 -5.04 0.44
CA LYS A 24 0.57 -6.50 0.30
C LYS A 24 1.45 -7.03 -0.83
N THR A 25 1.53 -6.30 -1.95
CA THR A 25 2.46 -6.63 -3.04
C THR A 25 3.91 -6.53 -2.58
N LEU A 26 4.29 -5.45 -1.89
CA LEU A 26 5.64 -5.30 -1.35
C LEU A 26 5.98 -6.38 -0.31
N GLU A 27 5.03 -6.77 0.54
CA GLU A 27 5.17 -7.88 1.49
C GLU A 27 5.43 -9.19 0.75
N ALA A 28 4.67 -9.50 -0.29
CA ALA A 28 4.86 -10.73 -1.08
C ALA A 28 6.21 -10.77 -1.81
N ILE A 29 6.75 -9.63 -2.25
CA ILE A 29 8.07 -9.53 -2.88
C ILE A 29 9.18 -9.67 -1.82
N LEU A 30 8.98 -9.12 -0.62
CA LEU A 30 9.89 -9.31 0.53
C LEU A 30 9.94 -10.78 0.97
N GLU A 31 8.79 -11.45 1.05
CA GLU A 31 8.68 -12.89 1.38
C GLU A 31 9.40 -13.79 0.38
N ARG A 32 9.59 -13.32 -0.86
CA ARG A 32 10.32 -14.02 -1.91
C ARG A 32 11.83 -13.72 -1.91
N ASP A 33 12.33 -12.93 -0.96
CA ASP A 33 13.70 -12.42 -0.90
C ASP A 33 14.11 -11.63 -2.18
N GLU A 34 13.14 -11.14 -2.95
CA GLU A 34 13.39 -10.33 -4.16
C GLU A 34 13.78 -8.87 -3.81
N ILE A 35 13.43 -8.43 -2.61
CA ILE A 35 13.86 -7.15 -2.02
C ILE A 35 14.32 -7.35 -0.58
N SER A 36 15.27 -6.54 -0.14
CA SER A 36 15.67 -6.47 1.27
C SER A 36 14.64 -5.72 2.12
N LYS A 37 14.60 -5.98 3.43
CA LYS A 37 13.76 -5.24 4.38
C LYS A 37 13.94 -3.71 4.29
N ALA A 38 15.18 -3.24 4.10
CA ALA A 38 15.45 -1.81 3.90
C ALA A 38 14.83 -1.24 2.61
N GLN A 39 14.76 -2.03 1.54
CA GLN A 39 14.10 -1.64 0.29
C GLN A 39 12.58 -1.66 0.44
N PHE A 40 12.04 -2.61 1.20
CA PHE A 40 10.63 -2.64 1.58
C PHE A 40 10.25 -1.38 2.37
N ASP A 41 10.95 -1.07 3.47
CA ASP A 41 10.69 0.12 4.31
C ASP A 41 10.77 1.42 3.51
N LYS A 42 11.78 1.56 2.64
CA LYS A 42 11.91 2.72 1.76
C LYS A 42 10.72 2.84 0.79
N SER A 43 10.38 1.75 0.12
CA SER A 43 9.31 1.74 -0.90
C SER A 43 7.94 1.98 -0.27
N LEU A 44 7.70 1.41 0.90
CA LEU A 44 6.49 1.63 1.67
C LEU A 44 6.41 3.08 2.14
N GLY A 45 7.48 3.64 2.69
CA GLY A 45 7.53 5.05 3.12
C GLY A 45 7.28 6.04 1.98
N ASP A 46 7.91 5.83 0.81
CA ASP A 46 7.64 6.58 -0.41
C ASP A 46 6.16 6.51 -0.81
N CYS A 47 5.56 5.33 -0.70
CA CYS A 47 4.15 5.11 -0.99
C CYS A 47 3.24 5.86 0.00
N THR A 48 3.52 5.79 1.31
CA THR A 48 2.78 6.49 2.36
C THR A 48 2.77 8.00 2.12
N VAL A 49 3.92 8.58 1.77
CA VAL A 49 4.05 10.02 1.47
C VAL A 49 3.27 10.39 0.21
N LYS A 50 3.41 9.63 -0.89
CA LYS A 50 2.70 9.90 -2.16
C LYS A 50 1.19 9.82 -2.03
N MET A 51 0.69 8.91 -1.20
CA MET A 51 -0.75 8.75 -0.96
C MET A 51 -1.29 9.74 0.08
N TRP A 52 -0.44 10.61 0.65
CA TRP A 52 -0.76 11.52 1.75
C TRP A 52 -1.32 10.76 2.97
N MET A 53 -0.83 9.55 3.20
CA MET A 53 -1.23 8.69 4.32
C MET A 53 -0.38 8.89 5.57
N THR A 54 0.46 9.93 5.59
CA THR A 54 1.33 10.30 6.71
C THR A 54 0.60 10.60 8.02
N GLY A 55 -0.72 10.83 8.00
CA GLY A 55 -1.56 10.99 9.20
C GLY A 55 -2.45 9.79 9.53
N LEU A 56 -2.24 8.65 8.86
CA LEU A 56 -3.05 7.42 9.01
C LEU A 56 -2.22 6.23 9.54
N VAL A 57 -0.90 6.40 9.64
CA VAL A 57 0.06 5.41 10.15
C VAL A 57 0.60 5.95 11.47
N GLU A 58 -0.16 5.78 12.55
CA GLU A 58 0.29 5.90 13.94
C GLU A 58 0.32 4.52 14.59
#